data_AF-A0A7V9UDT4-F1
#
_entry.id   AF-A0A7V9UDT4-F1
#
_cell.length_a   1.000
_cell.length_b   1.000
_cell.length_c   1.000
_cell.angle_alpha   90.00
_cell.angle_beta   90.00
_cell.angle_gamma   90.00
#
_symmetry.space_group_name_H-M   'P 1'
#
loop_
_entity.id
_entity.type
_entity.pdbx_description
1 polymer ?
#
loop_
_entity_poly.entity_id
_entity_poly.type
_entity_poly.pdbx_seq_one_letter_code
_entity_poly.pdbx_strand_id
1 'polypeptide(L)'
;MSDRLYGYPVRHWELDEHGQPTQQIVERRRRAEFITPIPKPRKRKGSPEQKQIIFDEGKGLSTAAQQYDPTSIINELRQHVDQWRALPHP
;
A
#
# COMPACT_ATOMS: atom_id res chain seq x y z
N MET A 1 24.03 20.92 -6.96
CA MET A 1 22.78 20.22 -6.58
C MET A 1 23.07 18.73 -6.66
N SER A 2 23.43 18.11 -5.53
CA SER A 2 23.73 16.68 -5.51
C SER A 2 22.41 15.92 -5.65
N ASP A 3 22.25 15.22 -6.77
CA ASP A 3 21.16 14.28 -6.97
C ASP A 3 21.29 13.17 -5.93
N ARG A 4 20.46 13.22 -4.88
CA ARG A 4 20.47 12.21 -3.83
C ARG A 4 19.91 10.94 -4.44
N LEU A 5 20.72 9.88 -4.47
CA LEU A 5 20.27 8.54 -4.83
C LEU A 5 19.03 8.22 -3.97
N TYR A 6 17.88 8.03 -4.64
CA TYR A 6 16.54 7.92 -4.04
C TYR A 6 15.94 9.24 -3.49
N GLY A 7 15.66 10.17 -4.39
CA GLY A 7 14.91 11.40 -4.12
C GLY A 7 13.51 11.19 -3.51
N TYR A 8 12.91 12.27 -2.98
CA TYR A 8 11.56 12.23 -2.42
C TYR A 8 10.52 11.92 -3.52
N PRO A 9 9.63 10.92 -3.34
CA PRO A 9 8.62 10.60 -4.34
C PRO A 9 7.53 11.68 -4.37
N VAL A 10 7.47 12.43 -5.46
CA VAL A 10 6.55 13.57 -5.64
C VAL A 10 5.36 13.27 -6.54
N ARG A 11 5.33 12.11 -7.21
CA ARG A 11 4.28 11.77 -8.19
C ARG A 11 3.87 10.31 -8.11
N HIS A 12 2.61 10.04 -8.44
CA HIS A 12 2.09 8.68 -8.64
C HIS A 12 0.94 8.68 -9.66
N TRP A 13 0.61 7.52 -10.21
CA TRP A 13 -0.65 7.34 -10.93
C TRP A 13 -1.82 7.30 -9.94
N GLU A 14 -2.87 8.04 -10.25
CA GLU A 14 -4.15 7.85 -9.60
C GLU A 14 -4.66 6.43 -9.87
N LEU A 15 -5.27 5.84 -8.84
CA LEU A 15 -5.89 4.53 -8.92
C LEU A 15 -7.40 4.66 -8.74
N ASP A 16 -8.17 3.89 -9.49
CA ASP A 16 -9.62 3.78 -9.30
C ASP A 16 -9.99 2.97 -8.04
N GLU A 17 -11.30 2.82 -7.77
CA GLU A 17 -11.83 2.05 -6.64
C GLU A 17 -11.40 0.57 -6.64
N HIS A 18 -10.86 0.08 -7.75
CA HIS A 18 -10.35 -1.29 -7.91
C HIS A 18 -8.82 -1.35 -7.88
N GLY A 19 -8.15 -0.23 -7.62
CA GLY A 19 -6.70 -0.14 -7.59
C GLY A 19 -6.03 -0.10 -8.96
N GLN A 20 -6.76 0.16 -10.04
CA GLN A 20 -6.20 0.21 -11.40
C GLN A 20 -5.78 1.64 -11.78
N PRO A 21 -4.67 1.82 -12.52
CA PRO A 21 -4.23 3.15 -12.95
C PRO A 21 -5.24 3.85 -13.88
N THR A 22 -5.57 5.10 -13.58
CA THR A 22 -6.48 5.92 -14.40
C THR A 22 -5.77 6.70 -15.50
N GLN A 23 -4.45 6.50 -15.67
CA GLN A 23 -3.54 7.29 -16.52
C GLN A 23 -3.36 8.76 -16.08
N GLN A 24 -3.99 9.19 -14.99
CA GLN A 24 -3.79 10.51 -14.42
C GLN A 24 -2.60 10.49 -13.46
N ILE A 25 -1.75 11.53 -13.53
CA ILE A 25 -0.62 11.69 -12.61
C ILE A 25 -1.03 12.68 -11.52
N VAL A 26 -0.85 12.28 -10.27
CA VAL A 26 -1.07 13.14 -9.10
C VAL A 26 0.28 13.62 -8.58
N GLU A 27 0.45 14.94 -8.43
CA GLU A 27 1.69 15.58 -7.96
C GLU A 27 1.81 15.60 -6.43
N ARG A 28 1.69 14.42 -5.82
CA ARG A 28 2.04 14.21 -4.41
C ARG A 28 2.53 12.77 -4.19
N ARG A 29 3.15 12.54 -3.03
CA ARG A 29 3.44 11.19 -2.56
C ARG A 29 2.14 10.41 -2.32
N ARG A 30 2.03 9.20 -2.85
CA ARG A 30 0.89 8.30 -2.58
C ARG A 30 0.87 7.88 -1.12
N ARG A 31 -0.30 7.93 -0.48
CA ARG A 31 -0.53 7.31 0.84
C ARG A 31 -0.40 5.79 0.71
N ALA A 32 0.19 5.13 1.71
CA ALA A 32 0.12 3.68 1.75
C ALA A 32 -1.31 3.28 2.05
N GLU A 33 -1.86 2.39 1.24
CA GLU A 33 -3.20 1.82 1.37
C GLU A 33 -3.09 0.34 1.00
N PHE A 34 -3.70 -0.54 1.80
CA PHE A 34 -3.78 -1.96 1.45
C PHE A 34 -4.82 -2.14 0.34
N ILE A 35 -4.38 -1.94 -0.88
CA ILE A 35 -5.14 -2.33 -2.06
C ILE A 35 -4.87 -3.81 -2.24
N THR A 36 -5.86 -4.67 -2.00
CA THR A 36 -5.77 -6.04 -2.50
C THR A 36 -5.93 -5.97 -4.02
N PRO A 37 -4.87 -6.21 -4.81
CA PRO A 37 -5.08 -6.45 -6.22
C PRO A 37 -5.62 -7.88 -6.27
N ILE A 38 -6.92 -8.07 -6.08
CA ILE A 38 -7.56 -9.30 -6.55
C ILE A 38 -7.90 -8.99 -8.00
N PRO A 39 -7.13 -9.49 -8.98
CA PRO A 39 -7.53 -9.34 -10.37
C PRO A 39 -8.91 -9.98 -10.49
N LYS A 40 -9.92 -9.20 -10.89
CA LYS A 40 -11.25 -9.74 -11.14
C LYS A 40 -11.09 -10.89 -12.14
N PRO A 41 -11.43 -12.14 -11.77
CA PRO A 41 -11.27 -13.26 -12.69
C PRO A 41 -12.09 -12.99 -13.96
N ARG A 42 -11.43 -13.06 -15.13
CA ARG A 42 -12.04 -12.78 -16.44
C ARG A 42 -13.26 -13.64 -16.78
N LYS A 43 -13.50 -14.73 -16.04
CA LYS A 43 -14.68 -15.60 -16.18
C LYS A 43 -15.44 -15.63 -14.85
N ARG A 44 -16.58 -14.94 -14.78
CA ARG A 44 -17.58 -15.17 -13.73
C ARG A 44 -18.52 -16.29 -14.18
N LYS A 45 -18.21 -17.54 -13.82
CA LYS A 45 -19.24 -18.58 -13.66
C LYS A 45 -19.52 -18.68 -12.17
N GLY A 46 -20.78 -18.49 -11.78
CA GLY A 46 -21.19 -18.18 -10.42
C GLY A 46 -20.75 -19.22 -9.38
N SER A 47 -19.69 -18.88 -8.65
CA SER A 47 -19.26 -19.60 -7.46
C SER A 47 -19.11 -18.60 -6.30
N PRO A 48 -19.43 -19.01 -5.07
CA PRO A 48 -19.49 -18.14 -3.89
C PRO A 48 -18.14 -17.49 -3.61
N GLU A 49 -18.18 -16.28 -3.05
CA GLU A 49 -17.02 -15.48 -2.69
C GLU A 49 -15.95 -16.34 -2.01
N GLN A 50 -14.77 -16.44 -2.65
CA GLN A 50 -13.64 -17.15 -2.10
C GLN A 50 -13.21 -16.44 -0.80
N LYS A 51 -13.40 -17.13 0.33
CA LYS A 51 -13.00 -16.62 1.66
C LYS A 51 -11.51 -16.30 1.67
N GLN A 52 -11.15 -15.20 2.34
CA GLN A 52 -9.76 -14.84 2.62
C GLN A 52 -9.04 -16.01 3.29
N ILE A 53 -7.91 -16.43 2.69
CA ILE A 53 -7.07 -17.47 3.27
C ILE A 53 -6.22 -16.80 4.35
N ILE A 54 -6.47 -17.18 5.61
CA ILE A 54 -5.59 -16.85 6.72
C ILE A 54 -4.36 -17.77 6.57
N PHE A 55 -3.19 -17.18 6.29
CA PHE A 55 -1.93 -17.93 6.24
C PHE A 55 -1.49 -18.26 7.67
N ASP A 56 -1.97 -19.39 8.20
CA ASP A 56 -1.46 -19.99 9.43
C ASP A 56 -0.27 -20.89 9.07
N GLU A 57 0.93 -20.58 9.59
CA GLU A 57 2.15 -21.40 9.43
C GLU A 57 2.09 -22.73 10.24
N GLY A 58 0.89 -23.22 10.55
CA GLY A 58 0.66 -24.51 11.23
C GLY A 58 1.04 -24.51 12.73
N LYS A 59 1.23 -23.33 13.33
CA LYS A 59 1.57 -23.19 14.76
C LYS A 59 0.42 -22.62 15.60
N GLY A 60 -0.73 -22.32 15.01
CA GLY A 60 -1.84 -21.66 15.73
C GLY A 60 -1.48 -20.24 16.18
N LEU A 61 -0.51 -19.62 15.52
CA LEU A 61 0.04 -18.29 15.85
C LEU A 61 -0.61 -17.17 15.04
N SER A 62 -1.57 -17.46 14.16
CA SER A 62 -2.27 -16.47 13.35
C SER A 62 -3.78 -16.67 13.43
N THR A 63 -4.40 -15.81 14.22
CA THR A 63 -5.85 -15.62 14.37
C THR A 63 -6.28 -14.43 13.50
N ALA A 64 -7.58 -14.30 13.21
CA ALA A 64 -8.10 -13.13 12.49
C ALA A 64 -7.73 -11.79 13.17
N ALA A 65 -7.50 -11.80 14.49
CA ALA A 65 -7.04 -10.65 15.26
C ALA A 65 -5.53 -10.34 15.10
N GLN A 66 -4.74 -11.27 14.57
CA GLN A 66 -3.31 -11.12 14.28
C GLN A 66 -3.04 -10.65 12.85
N GLN A 67 -4.08 -10.28 12.11
CA GLN A 67 -3.93 -9.59 10.84
C GLN A 67 -3.32 -8.21 11.12
N TYR A 68 -1.99 -8.12 11.01
CA TYR A 68 -1.32 -6.83 10.97
C TYR A 68 -1.93 -5.99 9.85
N ASP A 69 -2.36 -4.77 10.16
CA ASP A 69 -2.55 -3.73 9.17
C ASP A 69 -1.25 -2.92 9.05
N PRO A 70 -0.27 -3.34 8.21
CA PRO A 70 1.00 -2.63 8.07
C PRO A 70 0.82 -1.22 7.49
N THR A 71 -0.33 -0.93 6.90
CA THR A 71 -0.65 0.34 6.24
C THR A 71 -0.52 1.53 7.19
N SER A 72 -1.02 1.37 8.41
CA SER A 72 -0.99 2.41 9.43
C SER A 72 0.44 2.75 9.83
N ILE A 73 1.26 1.71 10.10
CA ILE A 73 2.68 1.84 10.45
C ILE A 73 3.50 2.50 9.33
N ILE A 74 3.23 2.14 8.07
CA ILE A 74 3.96 2.71 6.92
C ILE A 74 3.69 4.21 6.76
N ASN A 75 2.44 4.64 6.91
CA ASN A 75 2.09 6.06 6.77
C ASN A 75 2.69 6.89 7.91
N GLU A 76 2.67 6.38 9.14
CA GLU A 76 3.29 7.02 10.29
C GLU A 76 4.80 7.16 10.11
N LEU A 77 5.48 6.08 9.72
CA LEU A 77 6.92 6.13 9.44
C LEU A 77 7.26 7.14 8.34
N ARG A 78 6.43 7.25 7.30
CA ARG A 78 6.61 8.27 6.26
C ARG A 78 6.45 9.68 6.82
N GLN A 79 5.48 9.93 7.71
CA GLN A 79 5.33 11.23 8.35
C GLN A 79 6.58 11.60 9.17
N HIS A 80 7.14 10.67 9.94
CA HIS A 80 8.38 10.90 10.68
C HIS A 80 9.57 11.19 9.76
N VAL A 81 9.71 10.44 8.66
CA VAL A 81 10.76 10.69 7.66
C VAL A 81 10.60 12.05 6.99
N ASP A 82 9.36 12.46 6.70
CA ASP A 82 9.06 13.74 6.08
C ASP A 82 9.38 14.91 7.02
N GLN A 83 9.09 14.76 8.32
CA GLN A 83 9.49 15.71 9.36
C GLN A 83 11.01 15.81 9.48
N TRP A 84 11.73 14.67 9.49
CA TRP A 84 13.19 14.66 9.56
C TRP A 84 13.82 15.38 8.35
N ARG A 85 13.29 15.18 7.14
CA ARG A 85 13.75 15.87 5.92
C ARG A 85 13.48 17.37 5.92
N ALA A 86 12.53 17.86 6.73
CA ALA A 86 12.20 19.27 6.83
C ALA A 86 13.18 20.05 7.75
N LEU A 87 13.99 19.35 8.55
CA LEU A 87 15.00 19.99 9.39
C LEU A 87 16.13 20.60 8.53
N PRO A 88 16.69 21.76 8.92
CA PRO A 88 17.85 22.31 8.23
C PRO A 88 19.05 21.38 8.42
N HIS A 89 19.65 20.92 7.31
CA HIS A 89 20.72 19.90 7.22
C HIS A 89 20.31 18.44 7.54
N PRO A 90 19.46 17.79 6.72
CA PRO A 90 19.20 16.35 6.79
C PRO A 90 20.18 15.52 5.96
#